data_AF-A0A2S9GN84-F1
#
_entry.id   AF-A0A2S9GN84-F1
#
_cell.length_a   1.000
_cell.length_b   1.000
_cell.length_c   1.000
_cell.angle_alpha   90.00
_cell.angle_beta   90.00
_cell.angle_gamma   90.00
#
_symmetry.space_group_name_H-M   'P 1'
#
loop_
_entity.id
_entity.type
_entity.pdbx_description
1 polymer ?
#
loop_
_entity_poly.entity_id
_entity_poly.type
_entity_poly.pdbx_seq_one_letter_code
_entity_poly.pdbx_strand_id
1 'polypeptide(L)' 'GVESEDAVFVHDIVAAHVDATDSAVGKRVLADWDTELGHFKKVMPRDFKRVLKAIADAEQSGADVDEAIMAAANA' A
#
# COMPACT_ATOMS: atom_id res chain seq x y z
N GLY A 1 -5.45 7.96 -3.97
CA GLY A 1 -6.48 6.91 -3.85
C GLY A 1 -5.78 5.60 -3.59
N VAL A 2 -6.44 4.47 -3.78
CA VAL A 2 -5.75 3.19 -3.91
C VAL A 2 -5.14 3.16 -5.32
N GLU A 3 -3.84 2.91 -5.43
CA GLU A 3 -3.15 2.77 -6.72
C GLU A 3 -3.34 1.35 -7.28
N SER A 4 -3.03 1.10 -8.56
CA SER A 4 -3.25 -0.22 -9.18
C SER A 4 -2.52 -1.34 -8.45
N GLU A 5 -1.28 -1.09 -8.04
CA GLU A 5 -0.46 -2.05 -7.29
C GLU A 5 -1.04 -2.31 -5.89
N ASP A 6 -1.53 -1.26 -5.23
CA ASP A 6 -2.23 -1.40 -3.95
C ASP A 6 -3.52 -2.23 -4.12
N ALA A 7 -4.25 -2.05 -5.22
CA ALA A 7 -5.49 -2.77 -5.47
C ALA A 7 -5.25 -4.27 -5.64
N VAL A 8 -4.22 -4.67 -6.40
CA VAL A 8 -3.81 -6.06 -6.53
C VAL A 8 -3.43 -6.64 -5.17
N PHE A 9 -2.59 -5.92 -4.41
CA PHE A 9 -2.19 -6.36 -3.08
C PHE A 9 -3.38 -6.57 -2.13
N VAL A 10 -4.32 -5.62 -2.07
CA VAL A 10 -5.51 -5.74 -1.20
C VAL A 10 -6.40 -6.89 -1.66
N HIS A 11 -6.62 -7.06 -2.96
CA HIS A 11 -7.40 -8.17 -3.50
C HIS A 11 -6.84 -9.52 -3.03
N ASP A 12 -5.53 -9.72 -3.17
CA ASP A 12 -4.86 -10.98 -2.83
C ASP A 12 -4.93 -11.26 -1.32
N ILE A 13 -4.78 -10.24 -0.48
CA ILE A 13 -4.92 -10.38 0.98
C ILE A 13 -6.37 -10.73 1.36
N VAL A 14 -7.36 -10.12 0.71
CA VAL A 14 -8.79 -10.44 0.96
C VAL A 14 -9.10 -11.85 0.49
N ALA A 15 -8.58 -12.29 -0.66
CA ALA A 15 -8.71 -13.65 -1.16
C ALA A 15 -8.10 -14.68 -0.18
N ALA A 16 -6.86 -14.47 0.25
CA ALA A 16 -6.20 -15.33 1.24
C ALA A 16 -6.98 -15.38 2.57
N HIS A 17 -7.57 -14.26 3.00
CA HIS A 17 -8.43 -14.23 4.17
C HIS A 17 -9.71 -15.07 3.98
N VAL A 18 -10.37 -14.98 2.81
CA VAL A 18 -11.54 -15.81 2.49
C VAL A 18 -11.17 -17.30 2.50
N ASP A 19 -10.06 -17.68 1.86
CA ASP A 19 -9.60 -19.07 1.83
C ASP A 19 -9.33 -19.62 3.23
N ALA A 20 -8.77 -18.79 4.11
CA ALA A 20 -8.44 -19.20 5.48
C ALA A 20 -9.63 -19.24 6.44
N THR A 21 -10.72 -18.52 6.16
CA THR A 21 -11.78 -18.26 7.17
C THR A 21 -13.21 -18.47 6.68
N ASP A 22 -13.41 -18.70 5.39
CA ASP A 22 -14.71 -18.75 4.72
C ASP A 22 -15.55 -17.45 4.87
N SER A 23 -14.88 -16.31 5.11
CA SER A 23 -15.52 -15.02 5.40
C SER A 23 -16.56 -14.62 4.35
N ALA A 24 -17.84 -14.60 4.75
CA ALA A 24 -18.95 -14.16 3.89
C ALA A 24 -18.81 -12.70 3.46
N VAL A 25 -18.22 -11.84 4.31
CA VAL A 25 -17.95 -10.44 3.96
C VAL A 25 -16.84 -10.35 2.92
N GLY A 26 -15.75 -11.10 3.10
CA GLY A 26 -14.66 -11.14 2.11
C GLY A 26 -15.14 -11.65 0.76
N LYS A 27 -15.99 -12.70 0.74
CA LYS A 27 -16.61 -13.21 -0.48
C LYS A 27 -17.44 -12.15 -1.21
N ARG A 28 -18.23 -11.35 -0.48
CA ARG A 28 -19.01 -10.25 -1.07
C ARG A 28 -18.11 -9.18 -1.66
N VAL A 29 -17.05 -8.79 -0.94
CA VAL A 29 -16.08 -7.80 -1.42
C VAL A 29 -15.42 -8.26 -2.73
N LEU A 30 -14.99 -9.52 -2.82
CA LEU A 30 -14.36 -10.05 -4.04
C LEU A 30 -15.35 -10.19 -5.19
N ALA A 31 -16.63 -10.46 -4.92
CA ALA A 31 -17.66 -10.64 -5.94
C ALA A 31 -18.05 -9.33 -6.67
N ASP A 32 -17.88 -8.17 -6.02
CA ASP A 32 -18.16 -6.84 -6.58
C ASP A 32 -16.94 -5.92 -6.43
N TRP A 33 -15.76 -6.46 -6.79
CA TRP A 33 -14.47 -5.86 -6.47
C TRP A 33 -14.30 -4.42 -6.97
N ASP A 34 -14.68 -4.14 -8.22
CA ASP A 34 -14.49 -2.80 -8.81
C ASP A 34 -15.29 -1.72 -8.07
N THR A 35 -16.49 -2.05 -7.61
CA THR A 35 -17.33 -1.16 -6.80
C THR A 35 -16.75 -1.02 -5.40
N GLU A 36 -16.43 -2.14 -4.75
CA GLU A 36 -15.99 -2.20 -3.36
C GLU A 36 -14.61 -1.55 -3.17
N LEU A 37 -13.72 -1.64 -4.16
CA LEU A 37 -12.42 -0.97 -4.18
C LEU A 37 -12.55 0.56 -3.98
N GLY A 38 -13.62 1.17 -4.47
CA GLY A 38 -13.91 2.60 -4.29
C GLY A 38 -14.09 3.02 -2.82
N HIS A 39 -14.44 2.07 -1.95
CA HIS A 39 -14.63 2.29 -0.52
C HIS A 39 -13.32 2.16 0.28
N PHE A 40 -12.28 1.51 -0.27
CA PHE A 40 -10.99 1.40 0.39
C PHE A 40 -10.25 2.74 0.43
N LYS A 41 -9.56 2.98 1.55
CA LYS A 41 -8.68 4.13 1.75
C LYS A 41 -7.30 3.65 2.15
N LYS A 42 -6.30 3.98 1.33
CA LYS A 42 -4.89 3.84 1.71
C LYS A 42 -4.56 4.88 2.77
N VAL A 43 -4.23 4.41 3.97
CA VAL A 43 -3.72 5.26 5.05
C VAL A 43 -2.20 5.21 4.99
N MET A 44 -1.59 6.37 4.73
CA MET A 44 -0.14 6.53 4.68
C MET A 44 0.28 7.62 5.67
N PRO A 45 0.96 7.28 6.77
CA PRO A 45 1.50 8.27 7.69
C PRO A 45 2.42 9.26 6.96
N ARG A 46 2.38 10.54 7.35
CA ARG A 46 3.12 11.61 6.66
C ARG A 46 4.63 11.36 6.66
N ASP A 47 5.19 11.03 7.82
CA ASP A 47 6.64 10.84 7.97
C ASP A 47 7.09 9.57 7.24
N PHE A 48 6.28 8.50 7.31
CA PHE A 48 6.55 7.29 6.54
C PHE A 48 6.52 7.56 5.03
N LYS A 49 5.57 8.38 4.54
CA LYS A 49 5.55 8.81 3.14
C LYS A 49 6.80 9.58 2.73
N ARG A 50 7.32 10.45 3.62
CA ARG A 50 8.57 11.20 3.36
C ARG A 50 9.75 10.25 3.21
N VAL A 51 9.87 9.27 4.09
CA VAL A 51 10.95 8.27 4.02
C VAL A 51 10.85 7.45 2.74
N LEU A 52 9.68 6.92 2.37
CA LEU A 52 9.50 6.19 1.11
C LEU A 52 9.86 7.04 -0.12
N LYS A 53 9.51 8.33 -0.10
CA LYS A 53 9.88 9.24 -1.18
C LYS A 53 11.40 9.44 -1.26
N ALA A 54 12.06 9.63 -0.12
CA ALA A 54 13.50 9.82 -0.07
C ALA A 54 14.27 8.60 -0.57
N ILE A 55 13.79 7.39 -0.24
CA ILE A 55 14.34 6.13 -0.77
C ILE A 55 14.21 6.10 -2.29
N ALA A 56 13.00 6.32 -2.84
CA ALA A 56 12.78 6.28 -4.28
C ALA A 56 13.60 7.34 -5.05
N ASP A 57 13.72 8.55 -4.51
CA ASP A 57 14.50 9.64 -5.12
C ASP A 57 16.02 9.31 -5.07
N ALA A 58 16.52 8.70 -3.99
CA ALA A 58 17.91 8.26 -3.85
C ALA A 58 18.24 7.11 -4.81
N GLU A 59 17.38 6.10 -4.91
CA GLU A 59 17.53 5.00 -5.87
C GLU A 59 17.56 5.49 -7.32
N GLN A 60 16.68 6.43 -7.67
CA GLN A 60 16.63 7.00 -9.01
C GLN A 60 17.88 7.85 -9.35
N SER A 61 18.46 8.51 -8.36
CA SER A 61 19.64 9.38 -8.54
C SER A 61 20.98 8.69 -8.31
N GLY A 62 20.97 7.45 -7.79
CA GLY A 62 22.18 6.73 -7.37
C GLY A 62 22.82 7.31 -6.12
N ALA A 63 22.08 8.10 -5.33
CA ALA A 63 22.53 8.63 -4.05
C ALA A 63 22.48 7.56 -2.95
N ASP A 64 23.18 7.83 -1.83
CA ASP A 64 23.14 6.95 -0.66
C ASP A 64 21.73 6.97 -0.03
N VAL A 65 21.09 5.79 -0.02
CA VAL A 65 19.74 5.60 0.50
C VAL A 65 19.68 5.81 2.01
N ASP A 66 20.70 5.39 2.76
CA ASP A 66 20.73 5.51 4.21
C ASP A 66 20.83 6.99 4.62
N GLU A 67 21.65 7.77 3.93
CA GLU A 67 21.73 9.22 4.13
C GLU A 67 20.40 9.91 3.83
N ALA A 68 19.72 9.52 2.74
CA ALA A 68 18.43 10.07 2.35
C ALA A 68 17.32 9.75 3.37
N ILE A 69 17.29 8.53 3.93
CA ILE A 69 16.36 8.13 4.99
C ILE A 69 16.59 8.99 6.24
N MET A 70 17.84 9.14 6.67
CA MET A 70 18.20 9.91 7.86
C MET A 70 17.83 11.39 7.70
N ALA A 71 18.04 11.98 6.52
CA ALA A 71 17.62 13.34 6.23
C ALA A 71 16.09 13.51 6.29
N ALA A 72 15.33 12.55 5.73
CA ALA A 72 13.87 12.59 5.70
C ALA A 72 13.21 12.35 7.07
N ALA A 73 13.83 11.54 7.94
CA ALA A 73 13.32 11.23 9.27
C ALA A 73 13.49 12.41 10.26
N ASN A 74 14.45 13.29 10.01
CA ASN A 74 14.78 14.43 10.87
C ASN A 74 14.11 15.76 10.45
N ALA A 75 13.22 15.74 9.46
CA ALA A 75 12.60 16.91 8.83
C ALA A 75 11.08 17.03 9.11
#